data_AF-A0A1F6LMS3-F1
#
_entry.id   AF-A0A1F6LMS3-F1
#
_cell.length_a   1.000
_cell.length_b   1.000
_cell.length_c   1.000
_cell.angle_alpha   90.00
_cell.angle_beta   90.00
_cell.angle_gamma   90.00
#
_symmetry.space_group_name_H-M   'P 1'
#
loop_
_entity.id
_entity.type
_entity.pdbx_description
1 polymer ?
#
loop_
_entity_poly.entity_id
_entity_poly.type
_entity_poly.pdbx_seq_one_letter_code
_entity_poly.pdbx_strand_id
1 'polypeptide(L)'
;MAEETWFEKHHKTDEEKRLFAQEVAILSALEEVCRVMETENVSRADMATKLGKSRAFVTQVLRGSNNITIRTLADFAWACGRTVDIRLRKGAGHNFEPTVYAEWKESAETQATVNPSGPAQQVEDLESSLAG
;
A
#
# COMPACT_ATOMS: atom_id res chain seq x y z
N MET A 1 -20.63 -16.11 -14.87
CA MET A 1 -19.25 -16.28 -15.37
C MET A 1 -18.43 -15.27 -14.60
N ALA A 2 -17.62 -15.69 -13.62
CA ALA A 2 -16.70 -14.75 -12.98
C ALA A 2 -15.63 -14.40 -14.02
N GLU A 3 -15.43 -13.11 -14.29
CA GLU A 3 -14.29 -12.68 -15.10
C GLU A 3 -13.01 -13.15 -14.41
N GLU A 4 -12.18 -13.86 -15.16
CA GLU A 4 -10.85 -14.26 -14.71
C GLU A 4 -10.06 -13.00 -14.40
N THR A 5 -9.61 -12.87 -13.15
CA THR A 5 -8.92 -11.67 -12.71
C THR A 5 -7.58 -11.52 -13.47
N TRP A 6 -7.09 -10.30 -13.66
CA TRP A 6 -5.75 -10.07 -14.24
C TRP A 6 -4.68 -10.93 -13.56
N PHE A 7 -4.86 -11.18 -12.27
CA PHE A 7 -4.03 -12.04 -11.44
C PHE A 7 -4.04 -13.52 -11.88
N GLU A 8 -5.21 -14.11 -12.10
CA GLU A 8 -5.35 -15.49 -12.58
C GLU A 8 -4.79 -15.68 -13.99
N LYS A 9 -4.90 -14.64 -14.82
CA LYS A 9 -4.38 -14.63 -16.19
C LYS A 9 -2.85 -14.63 -16.28
N HIS A 10 -2.14 -14.07 -15.29
CA HIS A 10 -0.67 -13.86 -15.35
C HIS A 10 0.15 -14.67 -14.33
N HIS A 11 -0.44 -15.21 -13.25
CA HIS A 11 0.26 -16.03 -12.26
C HIS A 11 -0.25 -17.47 -12.29
N LYS A 12 0.48 -18.32 -13.00
CA LYS A 12 -0.01 -19.64 -13.43
C LYS A 12 0.31 -20.75 -12.42
N THR A 13 1.35 -20.58 -11.60
CA THR A 13 1.80 -21.60 -10.64
C THR A 13 1.39 -21.28 -9.20
N ASP A 14 1.27 -22.31 -8.36
CA ASP A 14 1.01 -22.14 -6.92
C ASP A 14 2.14 -21.40 -6.21
N GLU A 15 3.37 -21.50 -6.71
CA GLU A 15 4.52 -20.77 -6.20
C GLU A 15 4.41 -19.26 -6.46
N GLU A 16 4.05 -18.85 -7.68
CA GLU A 16 3.80 -17.44 -8.02
C GLU A 16 2.63 -16.87 -7.21
N LYS A 17 1.55 -17.64 -7.05
CA LYS A 17 0.40 -17.22 -6.24
C LYS A 17 0.79 -17.04 -4.77
N ARG A 18 1.62 -17.94 -4.24
CA ARG A 18 2.14 -17.84 -2.87
C ARG A 18 3.04 -16.61 -2.71
N LEU A 19 3.95 -16.36 -3.66
CA LEU A 19 4.84 -15.20 -3.61
C LEU A 19 4.04 -13.89 -3.68
N PHE A 20 3.08 -13.80 -4.58
CA PHE A 20 2.21 -12.64 -4.66
C PHE A 20 1.43 -12.39 -3.37
N ALA A 21 0.88 -13.44 -2.75
CA ALA A 21 0.20 -13.31 -1.47
C ALA A 21 1.13 -12.77 -0.35
N GLN A 22 2.42 -13.11 -0.38
CA GLN A 22 3.42 -12.57 0.55
C GLN A 22 3.66 -11.07 0.28
N GLU A 23 3.86 -10.68 -0.97
CA GLU A 23 4.08 -9.28 -1.35
C GLU A 23 2.87 -8.40 -0.99
N VAL A 24 1.65 -8.87 -1.30
CA VAL A 24 0.42 -8.16 -0.92
C VAL A 24 0.33 -7.99 0.58
N ALA A 25 0.64 -9.01 1.38
CA ALA A 25 0.59 -8.92 2.83
C ALA A 25 1.60 -7.91 3.39
N ILE A 26 2.83 -7.91 2.87
CA ILE A 26 3.89 -6.98 3.27
C ILE A 26 3.51 -5.54 2.90
N LEU A 27 3.10 -5.31 1.65
CA LEU A 27 2.71 -3.99 1.17
C LEU A 27 1.50 -3.46 1.93
N SER A 28 0.46 -4.28 2.13
CA SER A 28 -0.72 -3.88 2.91
C SER A 28 -0.34 -3.44 4.32
N ALA A 29 0.53 -4.18 5.01
CA ALA A 29 0.95 -3.83 6.36
C ALA A 29 1.73 -2.49 6.39
N LEU A 30 2.55 -2.23 5.38
CA LEU A 30 3.35 -1.00 5.30
C LEU A 30 2.50 0.21 4.90
N GLU A 31 1.54 0.04 3.99
CA GLU A 31 0.55 1.05 3.66
C GLU A 31 -0.20 1.50 4.91
N GLU A 32 -0.63 0.55 5.76
CA GLU A 32 -1.31 0.92 7.01
C GLU A 32 -0.43 1.64 8.00
N VAL A 33 0.85 1.27 8.09
CA VAL A 33 1.81 2.01 8.90
C VAL A 33 1.99 3.43 8.37
N CYS A 34 2.18 3.60 7.07
CA CYS A 34 2.34 4.93 6.44
C CYS A 34 1.10 5.79 6.66
N ARG A 35 -0.09 5.26 6.41
CA ARG A 35 -1.37 5.97 6.60
C ARG A 35 -1.55 6.41 8.05
N VAL A 36 -1.26 5.54 9.01
CA VAL A 36 -1.34 5.88 10.44
C VAL A 36 -0.28 6.91 10.83
N MET A 37 0.95 6.81 10.32
CA MET A 37 1.98 7.82 10.55
C MET A 37 1.54 9.21 10.05
N GLU A 38 0.91 9.27 8.87
CA GLU A 38 0.36 10.52 8.32
C GLU A 38 -0.79 11.05 9.18
N THR A 39 -1.76 10.19 9.52
CA THR A 39 -2.94 10.55 10.32
C THR A 39 -2.56 11.07 11.71
N GLU A 40 -1.55 10.47 12.33
CA GLU A 40 -1.07 10.81 13.68
C GLU A 40 0.06 11.87 13.66
N ASN A 41 0.39 12.43 12.48
CA ASN A 41 1.47 13.39 12.28
C ASN A 41 2.84 12.92 12.84
N VAL A 42 3.14 11.62 12.73
CA VAL A 42 4.41 11.03 13.17
C VAL A 42 5.39 11.00 12.01
N SER A 43 6.41 11.86 12.05
CA SER A 43 7.46 11.84 11.03
C SER A 43 8.37 10.62 11.19
N ARG A 44 9.15 10.30 10.15
CA ARG A 44 10.20 9.25 10.23
C ARG A 44 11.23 9.54 11.33
N ALA A 45 11.48 10.82 11.62
CA ALA A 45 12.38 11.23 12.70
C ALA A 45 11.76 10.97 14.07
N ASP A 46 10.47 11.27 14.23
CA ASP A 46 9.74 11.01 15.48
C ASP A 46 9.63 9.51 15.72
N MET A 47 9.32 8.74 14.68
CA MET A 47 9.29 7.28 14.72
C MET A 47 10.62 6.70 15.23
N ALA A 48 11.75 7.16 14.65
CA ALA A 48 13.08 6.73 15.06
C ALA A 48 13.35 7.05 16.54
N THR A 49 13.00 8.27 16.98
CA THR A 49 13.15 8.70 18.37
C THR A 49 12.28 7.87 19.32
N LYS A 50 10.99 7.69 19.02
CA LYS A 50 10.03 6.94 19.84
C LYS A 50 10.44 5.48 20.01
N LEU A 51 11.02 4.87 18.98
CA LEU A 51 11.46 3.46 19.00
C LEU A 51 12.91 3.26 19.49
N GLY A 52 13.67 4.33 19.71
CA GLY A 52 15.10 4.23 20.00
C GLY A 52 15.89 3.56 18.86
N LYS A 53 15.52 3.84 17.60
CA LYS A 53 16.13 3.28 16.38
C LYS A 53 16.75 4.36 15.51
N SER A 54 17.55 3.94 14.53
CA SER A 54 18.11 4.87 13.54
C SER A 54 17.05 5.27 12.50
N ARG A 55 17.18 6.48 11.93
CA ARG A 55 16.36 6.91 10.78
C ARG A 55 16.56 6.01 9.56
N ALA A 56 17.76 5.44 9.40
CA ALA A 56 18.06 4.49 8.34
C ALA A 56 17.24 3.20 8.50
N PHE A 57 17.12 2.67 9.72
CA PHE A 57 16.28 1.53 10.03
C PHE A 57 14.81 1.80 9.69
N VAL A 58 14.27 2.95 10.12
CA VAL A 58 12.87 3.34 9.81
C VAL A 58 12.66 3.45 8.30
N THR A 59 13.59 4.07 7.59
CA THR A 59 13.51 4.20 6.12
C THR A 59 13.58 2.85 5.43
N GLN A 60 14.44 1.94 5.88
CA GLN A 60 14.55 0.59 5.32
C GLN A 60 13.27 -0.22 5.53
N VAL A 61 12.64 -0.12 6.70
CA VAL A 61 11.35 -0.76 6.98
C VAL A 61 10.27 -0.22 6.03
N LEU A 62 10.12 1.11 5.95
CA LEU A 62 9.07 1.75 5.14
C LEU A 62 9.28 1.60 3.63
N ARG A 63 10.48 1.24 3.17
CA ARG A 63 10.73 0.93 1.75
C ARG A 63 10.15 -0.41 1.32
N GLY A 64 9.77 -1.28 2.26
CA GLY A 64 9.19 -2.58 1.97
C GLY A 64 10.08 -3.55 1.21
N SER A 65 11.38 -3.26 1.08
CA SER A 65 12.34 -4.13 0.38
C SER A 65 12.69 -5.39 1.18
N ASN A 66 12.10 -5.59 2.36
CA ASN A 66 12.35 -6.73 3.24
C ASN A 66 11.06 -7.14 3.96
N ASN A 67 10.94 -8.44 4.24
CA ASN A 67 9.96 -8.97 5.18
C ASN A 67 10.20 -8.37 6.58
N ILE A 68 9.22 -7.63 7.10
CA ILE A 68 9.27 -7.11 8.47
C ILE A 68 8.63 -8.11 9.44
N THR A 69 9.12 -8.13 10.67
CA THR A 69 8.49 -8.98 11.70
C THR A 69 7.18 -8.36 12.18
N ILE A 70 6.25 -9.18 12.65
CA ILE A 70 5.04 -8.69 13.34
C ILE A 70 5.41 -7.83 14.57
N ARG A 71 6.55 -8.10 15.22
CA ARG A 71 7.08 -7.27 16.31
C ARG A 71 7.41 -5.86 15.81
N THR A 72 8.09 -5.74 14.67
CA THR A 72 8.38 -4.44 14.04
C THR A 72 7.11 -3.70 13.69
N LEU A 73 6.11 -4.38 13.12
CA LEU A 73 4.81 -3.78 12.81
C LEU A 73 4.11 -3.26 14.07
N ALA A 74 4.11 -4.05 15.14
CA ALA A 74 3.53 -3.67 16.43
C ALA A 74 4.26 -2.47 17.07
N ASP A 75 5.60 -2.42 16.98
CA ASP A 75 6.39 -1.28 17.46
C ASP A 75 5.98 0.01 16.73
N PHE A 76 5.87 -0.02 15.40
CA PHE A 76 5.46 1.14 14.61
C PHE A 76 4.04 1.59 14.92
N ALA A 77 3.09 0.65 15.06
CA ALA A 77 1.73 0.96 15.47
C ALA A 77 1.70 1.60 16.87
N TRP A 78 2.45 1.04 17.82
CA TRP A 78 2.55 1.57 19.18
C TRP A 78 3.14 2.98 19.22
N ALA A 79 4.17 3.26 18.41
CA ALA A 79 4.73 4.60 18.29
C ALA A 79 3.74 5.62 17.72
N CYS A 80 2.72 5.16 17.00
CA CYS A 80 1.59 5.97 16.55
C CYS A 80 0.39 5.95 17.52
N GLY A 81 0.50 5.36 18.71
CA GLY A 81 -0.62 5.25 19.65
C GLY A 81 -1.72 4.28 19.20
N ARG A 82 -1.41 3.31 18.34
CA ARG A 82 -2.33 2.30 17.80
C ARG A 82 -1.90 0.88 18.20
N THR A 83 -2.76 -0.08 17.91
CA THR A 83 -2.53 -1.53 18.11
C THR A 83 -2.78 -2.30 16.83
N VAL A 84 -2.10 -3.43 16.65
CA VAL A 84 -2.27 -4.29 15.47
C VAL A 84 -3.36 -5.33 15.74
N ASP A 85 -4.36 -5.43 14.86
CA ASP A 85 -5.35 -6.51 14.79
C ASP A 85 -5.16 -7.30 13.48
N ILE A 86 -5.01 -8.62 13.55
CA ILE A 86 -4.71 -9.47 12.38
C ILE A 86 -5.89 -10.41 12.13
N ARG A 87 -6.45 -10.34 10.90
CA ARG A 87 -7.56 -11.17 10.46
C ARG A 87 -7.20 -11.94 9.20
N LEU A 88 -7.50 -13.24 9.19
CA LEU A 88 -7.38 -14.07 7.99
C LEU A 88 -8.71 -14.08 7.24
N ARG A 89 -8.66 -13.94 5.92
CA ARG A 89 -9.82 -14.03 5.03
C ARG A 89 -9.73 -15.29 4.19
N LYS A 90 -10.89 -15.79 3.72
CA LYS A 90 -10.93 -16.92 2.79
C LYS A 90 -10.14 -16.55 1.54
N GLY A 91 -9.13 -17.35 1.20
CA GLY A 91 -8.35 -17.19 -0.01
C GLY A 91 -9.23 -17.48 -1.24
N ALA A 92 -9.48 -16.45 -2.03
CA ALA A 92 -9.94 -16.53 -3.40
C ALA A 92 -9.23 -15.39 -4.13
N GLY A 93 -8.80 -15.58 -5.38
CA GLY A 93 -8.07 -14.59 -6.18
C GLY A 93 -8.88 -13.32 -6.43
N HIS A 94 -9.06 -12.48 -5.42
CA HIS A 94 -10.00 -11.37 -5.45
C HIS A 94 -9.37 -10.08 -4.93
N ASN A 95 -9.37 -9.09 -5.82
CA ASN A 95 -9.56 -7.66 -5.55
C ASN A 95 -8.77 -7.14 -4.35
N PHE A 96 -7.44 -7.13 -4.49
CA PHE A 96 -6.68 -6.07 -3.84
C PHE A 96 -7.04 -4.78 -4.57
N GLU A 97 -8.10 -4.10 -4.14
CA GLU A 97 -8.20 -2.65 -4.31
C GLU A 97 -7.23 -2.08 -3.26
N PRO A 98 -6.04 -1.60 -3.65
CA PRO A 98 -5.16 -0.96 -2.69
C PRO A 98 -5.95 0.16 -2.03
N THR A 99 -5.90 0.27 -0.71
CA THR A 99 -6.63 1.34 0.02
C THR A 99 -6.25 2.73 -0.51
N VAL A 100 -5.04 2.85 -1.06
CA VAL A 100 -4.57 4.03 -1.78
C VAL A 100 -5.45 4.37 -3.01
N TYR A 101 -5.96 3.40 -3.78
CA TYR A 101 -6.85 3.70 -4.93
C TYR A 101 -8.28 3.98 -4.53
N ALA A 102 -8.79 3.37 -3.44
CA ALA A 102 -10.13 3.64 -2.94
C ALA A 102 -10.28 5.12 -2.50
N GLU A 103 -9.28 5.64 -1.79
CA GLU A 103 -9.24 7.05 -1.35
C GLU A 103 -9.09 8.03 -2.53
N TRP A 104 -8.37 7.64 -3.58
CA TRP A 104 -8.19 8.46 -4.78
C TRP A 104 -9.46 8.47 -5.66
N LYS A 105 -10.23 7.37 -5.67
CA LYS A 105 -11.50 7.28 -6.40
C LYS A 105 -12.61 8.11 -5.74
N GLU A 106 -12.72 8.05 -4.42
CA GLU A 106 -13.66 8.89 -3.64
C GLU A 106 -13.33 10.39 -3.78
N SER A 107 -12.04 10.73 -3.80
CA SER A 107 -11.57 12.12 -3.99
C SER A 107 -11.74 12.62 -5.44
N ALA A 108 -11.54 11.74 -6.44
CA ALA A 108 -11.75 12.06 -7.85
C ALA A 108 -13.24 12.24 -8.19
N GLU A 109 -14.13 11.42 -7.62
CA GLU A 109 -15.58 11.55 -7.79
C GLU A 109 -16.12 12.82 -7.09
N THR A 110 -15.50 13.23 -5.98
CA THR A 110 -15.84 14.49 -5.29
C THR A 110 -15.35 15.74 -6.05
N GLN A 111 -14.19 15.68 -6.73
CA GLN A 111 -13.63 16.80 -7.51
C GLN A 111 -14.11 16.90 -8.96
N ALA A 112 -14.71 15.84 -9.53
CA ALA A 112 -15.27 15.85 -10.88
C ALA A 112 -16.45 16.83 -11.07
N THR A 113 -16.99 17.41 -9.99
CA THR A 113 -18.03 18.45 -10.06
C THR A 113 -17.48 19.86 -10.29
N VAL A 114 -16.15 20.07 -10.23
CA VAL A 114 -15.57 21.42 -10.20
C VAL A 114 -14.51 21.71 -11.28
N ASN A 115 -13.97 20.72 -12.00
CA ASN A 115 -12.95 21.00 -13.03
C ASN A 115 -12.89 19.91 -14.14
N PRO A 116 -13.32 20.19 -15.39
CA PRO A 116 -13.41 19.19 -16.44
C PRO A 116 -12.08 18.87 -17.16
N SER A 117 -10.97 19.54 -16.80
CA SER A 117 -9.64 19.26 -17.36
C SER A 117 -8.80 18.49 -16.34
N GLY A 118 -9.18 17.23 -16.09
CA GLY A 118 -8.53 16.36 -15.11
C GLY A 118 -7.18 15.77 -15.57
N PRO A 119 -6.40 15.19 -14.65
CA PRO A 119 -5.04 14.67 -14.89
C PRO A 119 -4.96 13.44 -15.79
N ALA A 120 -6.09 12.83 -16.18
CA ALA A 120 -6.13 11.69 -17.09
C ALA A 120 -5.58 12.04 -18.50
N GLN A 121 -5.76 13.27 -18.96
CA GLN A 121 -5.16 13.73 -20.22
C GLN A 121 -3.62 13.81 -20.12
N GLN A 122 -3.08 14.14 -18.94
CA GLN A 122 -1.64 14.35 -18.75
C GLN A 122 -0.83 13.05 -18.70
N VAL A 123 -1.44 11.93 -18.29
CA VAL A 123 -0.81 10.60 -18.35
C VAL A 123 -0.83 10.00 -19.75
N GLU A 124 -1.92 10.17 -20.52
CA GLU A 124 -1.97 9.76 -21.93
C GLU A 124 -1.00 10.57 -22.81
N ASP A 125 -0.81 11.85 -22.51
CA ASP A 125 0.18 12.71 -23.18
C ASP A 125 1.63 12.32 -22.85
N LEU A 126 1.90 11.87 -21.61
CA LEU A 126 3.23 11.40 -21.21
C LEU A 126 3.58 10.04 -21.83
N GLU A 127 2.63 9.11 -21.88
CA GLU A 127 2.82 7.80 -22.51
C GLU A 127 2.97 7.91 -24.03
N SER A 128 2.21 8.81 -24.67
CA SER A 128 2.37 9.10 -26.11
C SER A 128 3.71 9.79 -26.44
N SER A 129 4.26 10.59 -25.53
CA SER A 129 5.55 11.26 -25.72
C SER A 129 6.75 10.33 -25.53
N LEU A 130 6.60 9.20 -24.84
CA LEU A 130 7.68 8.23 -24.60
C LEU A 130 7.69 7.08 -25.62
N ALA A 131 6.63 6.95 -26.42
CA ALA A 131 6.48 5.94 -27.47
C ALA A 131 6.93 6.40 -28.87
N GLY A 132 7.54 7.58 -28.99
CA GLY A 132 8.06 8.17 -30.22
C GLY A 132 9.58 8.19 -30.32
#